data_AF-A0A2C5Y7R1-F1
#
_entry.id   AF-A0A2C5Y7R1-F1
#
_cell.length_a   1.000
_cell.length_b   1.000
_cell.length_c   1.000
_cell.angle_alpha   90.00
_cell.angle_beta   90.00
_cell.angle_gamma   90.00
#
_symmetry.space_group_name_H-M   'P 1'
#
loop_
_entity.id
_entity.type
_entity.pdbx_description
1 polymer ?
#
loop_
_entity_poly.entity_id
_entity_poly.type
_entity_poly.pdbx_seq_one_letter_code
_entity_poly.pdbx_strand_id
1 'polypeptide(L)'
;MLEATPGKPWGIGFKELLDVEPDMKLRRRIAKEHMLPNEYPITLTTFPRLGCPGQFTFPFYPPSGPRLRSQFVPDEIANPHIRFPTLAANIRSRRGRKVQVNVPVFHDQHTPRPWSDPTVDRDLHDWPEDDDVRNGAAPDDHIHMDAMAFGMGSCCLQITFQAKNITEGRQISAAPSTAGPPRSWAKR
;
A
#
# COMPACT_ATOMS: atom_id res chain seq x y z
N MET A 1 8.52 4.93 -2.96
CA MET A 1 7.26 5.47 -3.55
C MET A 1 7.39 6.96 -3.74
N LEU A 2 6.68 7.53 -4.72
CA LEU A 2 6.60 8.98 -4.94
C LEU A 2 5.13 9.41 -4.94
N GLU A 3 4.81 10.48 -4.21
CA GLU A 3 3.52 11.17 -4.26
C GLU A 3 3.76 12.55 -4.86
N ALA A 4 2.92 12.96 -5.82
CA ALA A 4 3.05 14.26 -6.47
C ALA A 4 1.68 14.84 -6.83
N THR A 5 1.53 16.14 -6.69
CA THR A 5 0.32 16.93 -6.96
C THR A 5 0.64 18.07 -7.93
N PRO A 6 -0.35 18.70 -8.59
CA PRO A 6 -0.09 19.96 -9.28
C PRO A 6 0.46 21.01 -8.29
N GLY A 7 1.21 21.99 -8.82
CA GLY A 7 1.79 23.07 -7.99
C GLY A 7 0.76 24.03 -7.38
N LYS A 8 -0.46 24.05 -7.92
CA LYS A 8 -1.62 24.77 -7.39
C LYS A 8 -2.90 24.01 -7.75
N PRO A 9 -4.02 24.21 -7.01
CA PRO A 9 -5.30 23.66 -7.39
C PRO A 9 -5.76 24.17 -8.76
N TRP A 10 -6.48 23.32 -9.50
CA TRP A 10 -7.25 23.76 -10.66
C TRP A 10 -8.45 24.60 -10.18
N GLY A 11 -8.77 25.64 -10.93
CA GLY A 11 -9.97 26.44 -10.76
C GLY A 11 -11.24 25.73 -11.28
N ILE A 12 -12.33 26.50 -11.30
CA ILE A 12 -13.69 25.97 -11.45
C ILE A 12 -14.12 25.75 -12.91
N GLY A 13 -13.32 26.22 -13.88
CA GLY A 13 -13.68 26.16 -15.29
C GLY A 13 -13.46 24.76 -15.87
N PHE A 14 -14.41 24.26 -16.65
CA PHE A 14 -14.27 22.97 -17.34
C PHE A 14 -13.02 22.87 -18.23
N LYS A 15 -12.55 24.00 -18.76
CA LYS A 15 -11.32 24.04 -19.58
C LYS A 15 -10.08 23.61 -18.79
N GLU A 16 -10.05 23.79 -17.47
CA GLU A 16 -8.91 23.39 -16.64
C GLU A 16 -8.75 21.88 -16.53
N LEU A 17 -9.81 21.10 -16.82
CA LEU A 17 -9.71 19.64 -16.89
C LEU A 17 -8.77 19.18 -18.02
N LEU A 18 -8.58 20.01 -19.05
CA LEU A 18 -7.66 19.73 -20.15
C LEU A 18 -6.19 19.79 -19.71
N ASP A 19 -5.89 20.45 -18.58
CA ASP A 19 -4.52 20.62 -18.07
C ASP A 19 -4.09 19.49 -17.13
N VAL A 20 -5.01 18.61 -16.71
CA VAL A 20 -4.74 17.52 -15.74
C VAL A 20 -3.72 16.52 -16.30
N GLU A 21 -3.94 16.02 -17.51
CA GLU A 21 -3.05 15.03 -18.12
C GLU A 21 -1.67 15.63 -18.46
N PRO A 22 -1.56 16.82 -19.09
CA PRO A 22 -0.27 17.50 -19.28
C PRO A 22 0.53 17.68 -17.97
N ASP A 23 -0.13 18.08 -16.88
CA ASP A 23 0.49 18.22 -15.56
C ASP A 23 0.97 16.87 -15.00
N MET A 24 0.17 15.80 -15.11
CA MET A 24 0.58 14.44 -14.73
C MET A 24 1.79 13.95 -15.54
N LYS A 25 1.84 14.25 -16.84
CA LYS A 25 2.99 13.93 -17.70
C LYS A 25 4.24 14.71 -17.28
N LEU A 26 4.09 15.99 -16.93
CA LEU A 26 5.18 16.83 -16.41
C LEU A 26 5.77 16.24 -15.13
N ARG A 27 4.92 15.88 -14.15
CA ARG A 27 5.36 15.22 -12.91
C ARG A 27 6.17 13.95 -13.17
N ARG A 28 5.74 13.12 -14.13
CA ARG A 28 6.46 11.89 -14.50
C ARG A 28 7.82 12.19 -15.14
N ARG A 29 7.91 13.23 -15.98
CA ARG A 29 9.16 13.66 -16.60
C ARG A 29 10.17 14.12 -15.55
N ILE A 30 9.74 15.01 -14.65
CA ILE A 30 10.59 15.51 -13.55
C ILE A 30 11.08 14.36 -12.67
N ALA A 31 10.19 13.40 -12.33
CA ALA A 31 10.59 12.22 -11.57
C ALA A 31 11.68 11.41 -12.29
N LYS A 32 11.53 11.17 -13.60
CA LYS A 32 12.52 10.41 -14.39
C LYS A 32 13.86 11.15 -14.52
N GLU A 33 13.87 12.48 -14.57
CA GLU A 33 15.10 13.28 -14.60
C GLU A 33 15.96 13.12 -13.34
N HIS A 34 15.36 12.73 -12.22
CA HIS A 34 16.04 12.50 -10.93
C HIS A 34 16.26 11.01 -10.61
N MET A 35 15.96 10.11 -11.54
CA MET A 35 16.12 8.67 -11.40
C MET A 35 17.35 8.18 -12.18
N LEU A 36 17.84 6.98 -11.83
CA LEU A 36 18.88 6.34 -12.63
C LEU A 36 18.39 6.04 -14.06
N PRO A 37 19.31 5.87 -15.04
CA PRO A 37 18.93 5.58 -16.42
C PRO A 37 18.01 4.36 -16.56
N ASN A 38 18.20 3.34 -15.71
CA ASN A 38 17.46 2.08 -15.69
C ASN A 38 16.25 2.06 -14.73
N GLU A 39 15.94 3.16 -14.05
CA GLU A 39 14.78 3.26 -13.15
C GLU A 39 13.62 3.99 -13.80
N TYR A 40 12.38 3.53 -13.59
CA TYR A 40 11.21 4.15 -14.21
C TYR A 40 10.10 4.37 -13.18
N PRO A 41 9.46 5.55 -13.18
CA PRO A 41 8.27 5.77 -12.36
C PRO A 41 7.10 5.02 -13.00
N ILE A 42 6.54 4.02 -12.31
CA ILE A 42 5.34 3.29 -12.75
C ILE A 42 4.23 3.53 -11.75
N THR A 43 3.02 3.83 -12.25
CA THR A 43 1.82 4.03 -11.43
C THR A 43 1.10 2.69 -11.27
N LEU A 44 1.68 1.80 -10.46
CA LEU A 44 1.09 0.51 -10.09
C LEU A 44 0.33 0.62 -8.77
N THR A 45 -0.90 0.09 -8.73
CA THR A 45 -1.66 0.02 -7.48
C THR A 45 -0.96 -0.85 -6.46
N THR A 46 -0.55 -2.07 -6.83
CA THR A 46 0.17 -2.98 -5.94
C THR A 46 1.32 -3.60 -6.73
N PHE A 47 2.50 -3.68 -6.12
CA PHE A 47 3.64 -4.34 -6.73
C PHE A 47 3.46 -5.87 -6.64
N PRO A 48 3.33 -6.60 -7.76
CA PRO A 48 2.85 -7.99 -7.73
C PRO A 48 3.74 -8.97 -6.97
N ARG A 49 5.05 -8.70 -6.89
CA ARG A 49 6.04 -9.56 -6.23
C ARG A 49 6.46 -9.06 -4.84
N LEU A 50 5.70 -8.14 -4.25
CA LEU A 50 6.03 -7.59 -2.95
C LEU A 50 6.02 -8.71 -1.91
N GLY A 51 7.14 -8.89 -1.19
CA GLY A 51 7.25 -9.91 -0.15
C GLY A 51 7.41 -11.35 -0.67
N CYS A 52 7.53 -11.55 -1.99
CA CYS A 52 7.81 -12.88 -2.53
C CYS A 52 9.24 -13.33 -2.19
N PRO A 53 9.50 -14.65 -2.07
CA PRO A 53 10.85 -15.17 -1.93
C PRO A 53 11.80 -14.70 -3.04
N GLY A 54 13.06 -14.51 -2.67
CA GLY A 54 14.11 -13.99 -3.54
C GLY A 54 14.17 -12.45 -3.58
N GLN A 55 14.77 -11.91 -4.63
CA GLN A 55 14.99 -10.48 -4.74
C GLN A 55 13.79 -9.77 -5.39
N PHE A 56 13.13 -8.90 -4.63
CA PHE A 56 12.11 -7.96 -5.13
C PHE A 56 12.45 -6.48 -4.87
N THR A 57 13.56 -6.21 -4.17
CA THR A 57 14.12 -4.86 -3.96
C THR A 57 15.47 -4.70 -4.66
N PHE A 58 15.85 -3.47 -4.95
CA PHE A 58 17.19 -3.13 -5.39
C PHE A 58 17.73 -1.93 -4.60
N PRO A 59 18.85 -2.07 -3.86
CA PRO A 59 19.57 -3.32 -3.62
C PRO A 59 18.74 -4.35 -2.82
N PHE A 60 19.23 -5.59 -2.76
CA PHE A 60 18.60 -6.62 -1.95
C PHE A 60 18.76 -6.31 -0.46
N TYR A 61 17.69 -6.53 0.31
CA TYR A 61 17.70 -6.52 1.76
C TYR A 61 17.03 -7.80 2.28
N PRO A 62 17.59 -8.45 3.33
CA PRO A 62 16.97 -9.62 3.91
C PRO A 62 15.60 -9.26 4.51
N PRO A 63 14.58 -10.13 4.42
CA PRO A 63 13.30 -9.91 5.09
C PRO A 63 13.47 -9.71 6.61
N SER A 64 12.44 -9.13 7.22
CA SER A 64 12.42 -8.79 8.65
C SER A 64 13.31 -7.62 9.02
N GLY A 65 13.18 -7.18 10.27
CA GLY A 65 13.83 -6.00 10.81
C GLY A 65 13.11 -5.51 12.08
N PRO A 66 13.81 -4.74 12.94
CA PRO A 66 13.28 -4.31 14.23
C PRO A 66 12.03 -3.43 14.14
N ARG A 67 11.78 -2.75 13.00
CA ARG A 67 10.69 -1.80 12.83
C ARG A 67 9.41 -2.49 12.37
N LEU A 68 9.44 -3.23 11.28
CA LEU A 68 8.28 -3.90 10.67
C LEU A 68 8.07 -5.31 11.24
N ARG A 69 9.14 -6.05 11.53
CA ARG A 69 9.12 -7.45 12.02
C ARG A 69 8.37 -8.43 11.12
N SER A 70 8.30 -8.11 9.84
CA SER A 70 7.60 -8.93 8.84
C SER A 70 8.48 -10.10 8.42
N GLN A 71 7.90 -11.29 8.25
CA GLN A 71 8.63 -12.40 7.64
C GLN A 71 8.86 -12.22 6.13
N PHE A 72 8.13 -11.30 5.49
CA PHE A 72 8.12 -11.13 4.03
C PHE A 72 8.87 -9.89 3.54
N VAL A 73 8.81 -8.78 4.30
CA VAL A 73 9.37 -7.49 3.84
C VAL A 73 10.47 -6.95 4.76
N PRO A 74 11.54 -6.37 4.20
CA PRO A 74 12.59 -5.69 4.95
C PRO A 74 12.12 -4.33 5.48
N ASP A 75 12.78 -3.81 6.52
CA ASP A 75 12.49 -2.47 7.06
C ASP A 75 12.75 -1.34 6.05
N GLU A 76 13.66 -1.55 5.10
CA GLU A 76 14.08 -0.60 4.08
C GLU A 76 12.97 -0.28 3.06
N ILE A 77 11.88 -1.04 3.04
CA ILE A 77 10.70 -0.66 2.24
C ILE A 77 9.99 0.56 2.82
N ALA A 78 10.13 0.80 4.12
CA ALA A 78 9.55 1.96 4.77
C ALA A 78 10.34 3.21 4.42
N ASN A 79 9.63 4.31 4.13
CA ASN A 79 10.27 5.60 3.95
C ASN A 79 11.05 5.98 5.24
N PRO A 80 12.27 6.52 5.11
CA PRO A 80 13.17 6.75 6.26
C PRO A 80 12.66 7.81 7.24
N HIS A 81 11.67 8.63 6.85
CA HIS A 81 11.09 9.63 7.74
C HIS A 81 10.42 8.96 8.95
N ILE A 82 10.80 9.40 10.17
CA ILE A 82 10.46 8.77 11.46
C ILE A 82 8.97 8.46 11.66
N ARG A 83 8.09 9.23 11.02
CA ARG A 83 6.63 9.01 11.03
C ARG A 83 6.24 7.57 10.66
N PHE A 84 6.85 6.99 9.63
CA PHE A 84 6.43 5.68 9.10
C PHE A 84 6.79 4.50 10.02
N PRO A 85 8.06 4.34 10.46
CA PRO A 85 8.41 3.26 11.37
C PRO A 85 7.72 3.41 12.74
N THR A 86 7.57 4.64 13.26
CA THR A 86 6.85 4.88 14.52
C THR A 86 5.38 4.49 14.42
N LEU A 87 4.72 4.79 13.30
CA LEU A 87 3.33 4.40 13.09
C LEU A 87 3.17 2.87 13.03
N ALA A 88 4.06 2.16 12.32
CA ALA A 88 4.05 0.71 12.26
C ALA A 88 4.24 0.07 13.64
N ALA A 89 5.20 0.57 14.42
CA ALA A 89 5.47 0.10 15.78
C ALA A 89 4.28 0.34 16.73
N ASN A 90 3.66 1.51 16.67
CA ASN A 90 2.50 1.85 17.51
C ASN A 90 1.27 1.00 17.18
N ILE A 91 1.01 0.72 15.90
CA ILE A 91 -0.10 -0.16 15.49
C ILE A 91 0.11 -1.57 16.04
N ARG A 92 1.32 -2.14 15.87
CA ARG A 92 1.66 -3.48 16.38
C ARG A 92 1.53 -3.54 17.90
N SER A 93 2.14 -2.59 18.61
CA SER A 93 2.07 -2.51 20.08
C SER A 93 0.63 -2.40 20.59
N ARG A 94 -0.18 -1.52 20.00
CA ARG A 94 -1.59 -1.37 20.36
C ARG A 94 -2.42 -2.63 20.08
N ARG A 95 -2.11 -3.37 19.00
CA ARG A 95 -2.85 -4.57 18.61
C ARG A 95 -2.41 -5.81 19.40
N GLY A 96 -1.21 -5.80 19.96
CA GLY A 96 -0.60 -6.94 20.64
C GLY A 96 -0.16 -8.08 19.71
N ARG A 97 -0.19 -7.86 18.38
CA ARG A 97 0.13 -8.83 17.33
C ARG A 97 0.41 -8.14 15.99
N LYS A 98 1.08 -8.81 15.06
CA LYS A 98 1.39 -8.25 13.72
C LYS A 98 0.12 -7.95 12.93
N VAL A 99 0.14 -6.92 12.08
CA VAL A 99 -0.98 -6.67 11.15
C VAL A 99 -1.24 -7.95 10.34
N GLN A 100 -2.50 -8.27 10.07
CA GLN A 100 -2.86 -9.50 9.36
C GLN A 100 -3.80 -9.13 8.23
N VAL A 101 -3.39 -9.42 7.00
CA VAL A 101 -4.22 -9.31 5.80
C VAL A 101 -4.22 -10.67 5.12
N ASN A 102 -5.42 -11.21 4.91
CA ASN A 102 -5.62 -12.50 4.27
C ASN A 102 -6.48 -12.28 3.03
N VAL A 103 -5.91 -12.52 1.85
CA VAL A 103 -6.61 -12.35 0.56
C VAL A 103 -6.90 -13.73 -0.02
N PRO A 104 -8.16 -14.06 -0.35
CA PRO A 104 -8.50 -15.36 -0.95
C PRO A 104 -7.63 -15.65 -2.17
N VAL A 105 -7.05 -16.84 -2.22
CA VAL A 105 -6.25 -17.27 -3.38
C VAL A 105 -7.17 -17.52 -4.57
N PHE A 106 -6.69 -17.18 -5.77
CA PHE A 106 -7.39 -17.58 -6.99
C PHE A 106 -7.19 -19.08 -7.24
N HIS A 107 -8.29 -19.82 -7.33
CA HIS A 107 -8.24 -21.25 -7.63
C HIS A 107 -8.34 -21.50 -9.14
N ASP A 108 -7.20 -21.77 -9.76
CA ASP A 108 -7.12 -22.30 -11.13
C ASP A 108 -7.14 -23.84 -11.11
N GLN A 109 -7.06 -24.48 -12.29
CA GLN A 109 -7.03 -25.93 -12.48
C GLN A 109 -5.91 -26.62 -11.67
N HIS A 110 -4.80 -25.91 -11.45
CA HIS A 110 -3.61 -26.44 -10.77
C HIS A 110 -3.38 -25.86 -9.37
N THR A 111 -4.28 -25.02 -8.84
CA THR A 111 -4.17 -24.55 -7.45
C THR A 111 -4.56 -25.70 -6.51
N PRO A 112 -3.68 -26.15 -5.59
CA PRO A 112 -3.99 -27.17 -4.58
C PRO A 112 -5.29 -26.89 -3.80
N ARG A 113 -5.93 -27.94 -3.29
CA ARG A 113 -7.15 -27.86 -2.46
C ARG A 113 -7.07 -28.83 -1.28
N PRO A 114 -6.96 -28.35 -0.03
CA PRO A 114 -6.80 -26.95 0.36
C PRO A 114 -5.46 -26.38 -0.12
N TRP A 115 -5.42 -25.08 -0.42
CA TRP A 115 -4.17 -24.37 -0.68
C TRP A 115 -3.61 -23.82 0.62
N SER A 116 -2.33 -24.05 0.87
CA SER A 116 -1.59 -23.40 1.97
C SER A 116 -0.51 -22.52 1.37
N ASP A 117 -0.36 -21.30 1.89
CA ASP A 117 0.62 -20.35 1.39
C ASP A 117 2.04 -20.87 1.57
N PRO A 118 2.76 -21.23 0.49
CA PRO A 118 4.07 -21.85 0.59
C PRO A 118 5.15 -20.85 1.01
N THR A 119 4.84 -19.56 1.12
CA THR A 119 5.79 -18.52 1.49
C THR A 119 5.80 -18.23 2.99
N VAL A 120 4.82 -18.73 3.75
CA VAL A 120 4.72 -18.55 5.20
C VAL A 120 5.69 -19.50 5.90
N ASP A 121 6.64 -18.94 6.64
CA ASP A 121 7.50 -19.70 7.54
C ASP A 121 6.81 -19.88 8.89
N ARG A 122 6.36 -21.12 9.14
CA ARG A 122 5.67 -21.50 10.39
C ARG A 122 6.63 -21.89 11.50
N ASP A 123 7.94 -21.96 11.26
CA ASP A 123 8.98 -22.28 12.25
C ASP A 123 9.84 -21.05 12.59
N LEU A 124 9.44 -19.85 12.13
CA LEU A 124 10.11 -18.59 12.46
C LEU A 124 9.86 -18.20 13.93
N HIS A 125 10.92 -17.77 14.63
CA HIS A 125 10.90 -17.41 16.05
C HIS A 125 11.73 -16.15 16.37
N ASP A 126 11.93 -15.27 15.40
CA ASP A 126 12.74 -14.06 15.57
C ASP A 126 12.04 -13.03 16.47
N TRP A 127 10.71 -13.00 16.42
CA TRP A 127 9.86 -12.09 17.17
C TRP A 127 8.72 -12.84 17.88
N PRO A 128 8.26 -12.35 19.04
CA PRO A 128 7.11 -12.95 19.74
C PRO A 128 5.86 -13.07 18.85
N GLU A 129 5.68 -12.13 17.93
CA GLU A 129 4.54 -12.12 17.01
C GLU A 129 4.66 -13.15 15.87
N ASP A 130 5.78 -13.84 15.71
CA ASP A 130 5.90 -14.92 14.71
C ASP A 130 5.03 -16.13 15.07
N ASP A 131 4.66 -16.28 16.36
CA ASP A 131 3.67 -17.26 16.80
C ASP A 131 2.26 -17.01 16.22
N ASP A 132 1.97 -15.81 15.70
CA ASP A 132 0.65 -15.46 15.16
C ASP A 132 0.19 -16.43 14.06
N VAL A 133 1.09 -16.86 13.17
CA VAL A 133 0.73 -17.78 12.07
C VAL A 133 0.41 -19.19 12.56
N ARG A 134 1.10 -19.64 13.63
CA ARG A 134 0.81 -20.91 14.32
C ARG A 134 -0.53 -20.85 15.07
N ASN A 135 -0.91 -19.66 15.52
CA ASN A 135 -2.19 -19.38 16.17
C ASN A 135 -3.33 -19.04 15.18
N GLY A 136 -3.16 -19.33 13.89
CA GLY A 136 -4.21 -19.20 12.88
C GLY A 136 -4.24 -17.88 12.10
N ALA A 137 -3.19 -17.05 12.14
CA ALA A 137 -3.13 -15.84 11.34
C ALA A 137 -3.05 -16.12 9.81
N ALA A 138 -2.54 -17.29 9.42
CA ALA A 138 -2.44 -17.75 8.03
C ALA A 138 -3.39 -18.95 7.78
N PRO A 139 -4.68 -18.70 7.52
CA PRO A 139 -5.65 -19.74 7.20
C PRO A 139 -5.43 -20.30 5.79
N ASP A 140 -5.95 -21.50 5.56
CA ASP A 140 -5.96 -22.11 4.23
C ASP A 140 -6.76 -21.25 3.23
N ASP A 141 -6.43 -21.42 1.94
CA ASP A 141 -7.02 -20.72 0.79
C ASP A 141 -6.86 -19.18 0.81
N HIS A 142 -5.91 -18.65 1.60
CA HIS A 142 -5.65 -17.20 1.67
C HIS A 142 -4.16 -16.87 1.65
N ILE A 143 -3.77 -15.94 0.76
CA ILE A 143 -2.44 -15.34 0.74
C ILE A 143 -2.27 -14.52 2.04
N HIS A 144 -1.24 -14.83 2.82
CA HIS A 144 -1.02 -14.21 4.12
C HIS A 144 -0.02 -13.05 4.01
N MET A 145 -0.36 -11.92 4.61
CA MET A 145 0.47 -10.71 4.63
C MET A 145 0.49 -10.11 6.03
N ASP A 146 1.70 -9.96 6.59
CA ASP A 146 1.88 -9.62 8.02
C ASP A 146 2.37 -8.19 8.30
N ALA A 147 2.42 -7.34 7.26
CA ALA A 147 3.04 -6.03 7.32
C ALA A 147 2.15 -4.90 6.81
N MET A 148 2.33 -3.73 7.41
CA MET A 148 1.70 -2.48 6.97
C MET A 148 2.02 -2.13 5.50
N ALA A 149 3.20 -2.54 5.02
CA ALA A 149 3.67 -2.30 3.66
C ALA A 149 2.76 -2.92 2.59
N PHE A 150 2.06 -4.01 2.88
CA PHE A 150 1.15 -4.63 1.91
C PHE A 150 -0.10 -3.77 1.62
N GLY A 151 -0.52 -2.96 2.59
CA GLY A 151 -1.58 -1.96 2.40
C GLY A 151 -1.01 -0.61 1.97
N MET A 152 -0.22 0.01 2.84
CA MET A 152 0.28 1.38 2.65
C MET A 152 1.41 1.51 1.63
N GLY A 153 2.01 0.40 1.21
CA GLY A 153 2.91 0.34 0.05
C GLY A 153 2.17 0.29 -1.29
N SER A 154 0.83 0.26 -1.28
CA SER A 154 0.01 0.37 -2.49
C SER A 154 -0.22 1.84 -2.89
N CYS A 155 -0.38 2.08 -4.19
CA CYS A 155 -0.66 3.41 -4.75
C CYS A 155 -2.14 3.59 -5.07
N CYS A 156 -2.61 4.83 -5.03
CA CYS A 156 -3.96 5.20 -5.43
C CYS A 156 -3.97 6.53 -6.18
N LEU A 157 -5.08 6.82 -6.86
CA LEU A 157 -5.39 8.15 -7.37
C LEU A 157 -6.36 8.82 -6.41
N GLN A 158 -5.99 9.98 -5.88
CA GLN A 158 -6.84 10.79 -5.00
C GLN A 158 -7.20 12.09 -5.69
N ILE A 159 -8.44 12.53 -5.50
CA ILE A 159 -8.95 13.81 -6.01
C ILE A 159 -9.62 14.53 -4.83
N THR A 160 -9.25 15.79 -4.63
CA THR A 160 -9.78 16.64 -3.57
C THR A 160 -10.56 17.80 -4.19
N PHE A 161 -11.81 17.98 -3.76
CA PHE A 161 -12.66 19.09 -4.19
C PHE A 161 -12.82 20.12 -3.07
N GLN A 162 -12.78 21.41 -3.43
CA GLN A 162 -13.11 22.48 -2.51
C GLN A 162 -14.61 22.79 -2.59
N ALA A 163 -15.29 22.78 -1.44
CA ALA A 163 -16.66 23.26 -1.32
C ALA A 163 -16.69 24.77 -1.02
N LYS A 164 -17.80 25.43 -1.35
CA LYS A 164 -18.06 26.85 -1.04
C LYS A 164 -18.16 27.10 0.46
N ASN A 165 -18.69 26.14 1.22
CA ASN A 165 -18.87 26.24 2.67
C ASN A 165 -19.05 24.85 3.30
N ILE A 166 -19.14 24.80 4.63
CA ILE A 166 -19.30 23.54 5.39
C ILE A 166 -20.57 22.76 5.03
N THR A 167 -21.67 23.45 4.69
CA THR A 167 -22.93 22.80 4.32
C THR A 167 -22.77 22.03 3.02
N GLU A 168 -22.21 22.67 1.99
CA GLU A 168 -21.90 21.99 0.72
C GLU A 168 -20.82 20.93 0.90
N GLY A 169 -19.79 21.18 1.71
CA GLY A 169 -18.76 20.18 2.01
C GLY A 169 -19.33 18.90 2.62
N ARG A 170 -20.33 19.03 3.50
CA ARG A 170 -21.08 17.88 4.05
C ARG A 170 -21.90 17.16 2.99
N GLN A 171 -22.56 17.90 2.09
CA GLN A 171 -23.32 17.32 0.98
C GLN A 171 -22.41 16.54 0.01
N ILE A 172 -21.30 17.14 -0.42
CA ILE A 172 -20.29 16.48 -1.28
C ILE A 172 -19.69 15.27 -0.57
N SER A 173 -19.51 15.31 0.75
CA SER A 173 -18.99 14.16 1.51
C SER A 173 -20.00 13.03 1.69
N ALA A 174 -21.30 13.33 1.61
CA ALA A 174 -22.39 12.37 1.79
C ALA A 174 -22.90 11.78 0.46
N ALA A 175 -22.85 12.54 -0.63
CA ALA A 175 -23.32 12.06 -1.93
C ALA A 175 -22.60 10.78 -2.42
N PRO A 176 -21.26 10.64 -2.33
CA PRO A 176 -20.55 9.43 -2.74
C PRO A 176 -20.89 8.18 -1.90
N SER A 177 -21.37 8.35 -0.66
CA SER A 177 -21.80 7.20 0.16
C SER A 177 -23.11 6.57 -0.28
N THR A 178 -23.88 7.23 -1.18
CA THR A 178 -25.18 6.74 -1.66
C THR A 178 -25.12 6.07 -3.04
N ALA A 179 -23.98 6.11 -3.73
CA ALA A 179 -23.84 5.70 -5.14
C ALA A 179 -23.26 4.28 -5.36
N GLY A 180 -23.33 3.38 -4.38
CA GLY A 180 -22.73 2.02 -4.44
C GLY A 180 -21.34 1.93 -3.77
N PRO A 181 -20.67 0.76 -3.76
CA PRO A 181 -19.40 0.61 -3.07
C PRO A 181 -18.41 1.64 -3.65
N PRO A 182 -17.95 2.61 -2.83
CA PRO A 182 -17.29 3.76 -3.37
C PRO A 182 -15.94 3.35 -3.96
N ARG A 183 -15.58 3.91 -5.12
CA ARG A 183 -14.16 4.23 -5.37
C ARG A 183 -13.70 4.94 -4.09
N SER A 184 -12.84 4.32 -3.29
CA SER A 184 -12.64 4.72 -1.89
C SER A 184 -12.24 6.19 -1.78
N TRP A 185 -13.17 7.05 -1.37
CA TRP A 185 -12.91 8.47 -1.17
C TRP A 185 -12.27 8.64 0.21
N ALA A 186 -10.98 8.95 0.25
CA ALA A 186 -10.30 9.31 1.49
C ALA A 186 -10.75 10.71 1.92
N LYS A 187 -11.40 10.80 3.08
CA LYS A 187 -11.69 12.08 3.75
C LYS A 187 -10.42 12.51 4.48
N ARG A 188 -9.83 13.65 4.08
CA ARG A 188 -8.84 14.36 4.90
C ARG A 188 -9.53 15.44 5.70
#